data_AF-A0A1W1XV91-F1
#
_entry.id   AF-A0A1W1XV91-F1
#
_cell.length_a   1.000
_cell.length_b   1.000
_cell.length_c   1.000
_cell.angle_alpha   90.00
_cell.angle_beta   90.00
_cell.angle_gamma   90.00
#
_symmetry.space_group_name_H-M   'P 1'
#
loop_
_entity.id
_entity.type
_entity.pdbx_description
1 polymer ?
#
loop_
_entity_poly.entity_id
_entity_poly.type
_entity_poly.pdbx_seq_one_letter_code
_entity_poly.pdbx_strand_id
1 'polypeptide(L)'
;QRIEAWLDAGMGCCALRHPRLAALMQNTLWYFDGSRYRLLAWCVMPNHVHVLIEQQALLSKIVQSWKSYTGRWALAHAAELGISVPGKRFWMRDYWDRYIRDQHHLNAVIAYIHKNPVKAGLCKNQHEWMWSSARYRQEMA
;
A
#
# COMPACT_ATOMS: atom_id res chain seq x y z
N GLN A 1 3.51 8.47 14.64
CA GLN A 1 4.98 8.62 14.72
C GLN A 1 5.70 7.31 15.05
N ARG A 2 5.38 6.56 16.13
CA ARG A 2 6.08 5.29 16.43
C ARG A 2 5.82 4.14 15.43
N ILE A 3 4.58 3.93 14.98
CA ILE A 3 4.23 2.79 14.12
C ILE A 3 4.89 2.88 12.74
N GLU A 4 4.88 4.07 12.12
CA GLU A 4 5.51 4.30 10.81
C GLU A 4 7.03 4.07 10.87
N ALA A 5 7.70 4.53 11.93
CA ALA A 5 9.14 4.28 12.11
C ALA A 5 9.46 2.78 12.23
N TRP A 6 8.56 1.98 12.83
CA TRP A 6 8.74 0.54 12.96
C TRP A 6 8.53 -0.18 11.61
N LEU A 7 7.53 0.27 10.86
CA LEU A 7 7.24 -0.22 9.52
C LEU A 7 8.37 0.13 8.53
N ASP A 8 8.87 1.37 8.56
CA ASP A 8 9.98 1.84 7.74
C ASP A 8 11.29 1.11 8.07
N ALA A 9 11.50 0.72 9.33
CA ALA A 9 12.62 -0.12 9.75
C ALA A 9 12.48 -1.60 9.32
N GLY A 10 11.42 -1.96 8.59
CA GLY A 10 11.18 -3.33 8.13
C GLY A 10 10.74 -4.28 9.24
N MET A 11 10.35 -3.79 10.42
CA MET A 11 9.85 -4.65 11.49
C MET A 11 8.47 -5.20 11.11
N GLY A 12 8.31 -6.52 11.19
CA GLY A 12 7.10 -7.25 10.78
C GLY A 12 7.32 -8.19 9.60
N CYS A 13 6.24 -8.83 9.14
CA CYS A 13 6.29 -9.76 8.00
C CYS A 13 6.49 -8.98 6.68
N CYS A 14 7.63 -9.18 6.03
CA CYS A 14 7.94 -8.55 4.74
C CYS A 14 7.40 -9.32 3.53
N ALA A 15 6.22 -9.95 3.64
CA ALA A 15 5.67 -10.80 2.57
C ALA A 15 5.45 -10.05 1.24
N LEU A 16 5.09 -8.77 1.29
CA LEU A 16 4.88 -7.95 0.09
C LEU A 16 6.21 -7.62 -0.63
N ARG A 17 7.38 -8.00 -0.07
CA ARG A 17 8.64 -8.00 -0.82
C ARG A 17 8.60 -8.96 -2.00
N HIS A 18 7.80 -10.02 -1.91
CA HIS A 18 7.65 -10.98 -2.99
C HIS A 18 6.89 -10.34 -4.18
N PRO A 19 7.46 -10.29 -5.41
CA PRO A 19 6.86 -9.59 -6.54
C PRO A 19 5.42 -10.00 -6.87
N ARG A 20 5.09 -11.30 -6.75
CA ARG A 20 3.72 -11.78 -6.98
C ARG A 20 2.69 -11.20 -6.01
N LEU A 21 3.05 -11.01 -4.73
CA LEU A 21 2.15 -10.41 -3.75
C LEU A 21 2.05 -8.90 -3.93
N ALA A 22 3.17 -8.23 -4.24
CA ALA A 22 3.14 -6.81 -4.56
C ALA A 22 2.26 -6.51 -5.78
N ALA A 23 2.40 -7.31 -6.84
CA ALA A 23 1.56 -7.24 -8.03
C ALA A 23 0.09 -7.54 -7.72
N LEU A 24 -0.20 -8.56 -6.91
CA LEU A 24 -1.58 -8.85 -6.48
C LEU A 24 -2.20 -7.64 -5.76
N MET A 25 -1.45 -7.03 -4.84
CA MET A 25 -1.90 -5.87 -4.09
C MET A 25 -2.16 -4.68 -5.03
N GLN A 26 -1.24 -4.37 -5.94
CA GLN A 26 -1.42 -3.34 -6.96
C GLN A 26 -2.67 -3.58 -7.82
N ASN A 27 -2.83 -4.80 -8.35
CA ASN A 27 -4.00 -5.16 -9.15
C ASN A 27 -5.31 -5.04 -8.36
N THR A 28 -5.27 -5.37 -7.06
CA THR A 28 -6.41 -5.19 -6.15
C THR A 28 -6.77 -3.72 -5.98
N LEU A 29 -5.78 -2.82 -5.91
CA LEU A 29 -6.02 -1.38 -5.83
C LEU A 29 -6.61 -0.84 -7.15
N TRP A 30 -6.14 -1.31 -8.29
CA TRP A 30 -6.66 -0.88 -9.60
C TRP A 30 -8.06 -1.39 -9.92
N TYR A 31 -8.42 -2.59 -9.44
CA TYR A 31 -9.66 -3.26 -9.85
C TYR A 31 -10.94 -2.44 -9.65
N PHE A 32 -11.02 -1.63 -8.58
CA PHE A 32 -12.20 -0.80 -8.29
C PHE A 32 -11.97 0.69 -8.48
N ASP A 33 -10.85 1.10 -9.08
CA ASP A 33 -10.60 2.49 -9.44
C ASP A 33 -11.67 2.97 -10.45
N GLY A 34 -12.24 4.14 -10.20
CA GLY A 34 -13.35 4.71 -10.98
C GLY A 34 -14.74 4.11 -10.70
N SER A 35 -14.87 3.17 -9.75
CA SER A 35 -16.18 2.58 -9.39
C SER A 35 -16.51 2.63 -7.89
N ARG A 36 -15.60 2.17 -7.02
CA ARG A 36 -15.78 2.24 -5.54
C ARG A 36 -14.99 3.37 -4.91
N TYR A 37 -13.99 3.85 -5.61
CA TYR A 37 -13.13 4.96 -5.22
C TYR A 37 -12.34 5.44 -6.44
N ARG A 38 -11.84 6.67 -6.39
CA ARG A 38 -10.77 7.14 -7.27
C ARG A 38 -9.42 6.98 -6.58
N LEU A 39 -8.48 6.30 -7.22
CA LEU A 39 -7.15 6.01 -6.68
C LEU A 39 -6.18 7.16 -6.99
N LEU A 40 -5.84 7.96 -5.97
CA LEU A 40 -5.08 9.20 -6.16
C LEU A 40 -3.56 9.03 -6.00
N ALA A 41 -3.13 8.20 -5.05
CA ALA A 41 -1.73 7.81 -4.87
C ALA A 41 -1.62 6.49 -4.09
N TRP A 42 -0.57 5.71 -4.35
CA TRP A 42 -0.33 4.48 -3.60
C TRP A 42 1.15 4.08 -3.60
N CYS A 43 1.52 3.28 -2.62
CA CYS A 43 2.84 2.65 -2.50
C CYS A 43 2.71 1.32 -1.74
N VAL A 44 3.16 0.23 -2.34
CA VAL A 44 3.31 -1.08 -1.69
C VAL A 44 4.72 -1.19 -1.16
N MET A 45 4.83 -1.20 0.17
CA MET A 45 6.07 -1.41 0.91
C MET A 45 6.22 -2.90 1.24
N PRO A 46 7.43 -3.40 1.58
CA PRO A 46 7.65 -4.81 1.88
C PRO A 46 6.72 -5.41 2.96
N ASN A 47 6.30 -4.62 3.95
CA ASN A 47 5.51 -5.05 5.11
C ASN A 47 4.17 -4.30 5.27
N HIS A 48 3.86 -3.29 4.45
CA HIS A 48 2.62 -2.51 4.54
C HIS A 48 2.28 -1.81 3.21
N VAL A 49 1.17 -1.08 3.16
CA VAL A 49 0.76 -0.28 2.01
C VAL A 49 0.32 1.10 2.45
N HIS A 50 0.65 2.11 1.65
CA HIS A 50 0.06 3.44 1.73
C HIS A 50 -0.87 3.64 0.54
N VAL A 51 -2.09 4.11 0.80
CA VAL A 51 -3.11 4.32 -0.24
C VAL A 51 -3.86 5.60 0.07
N LEU A 52 -3.98 6.45 -0.94
CA LEU A 52 -4.79 7.66 -0.92
C LEU A 52 -5.88 7.51 -1.96
N ILE A 53 -7.12 7.60 -1.50
CA ILE A 53 -8.32 7.48 -2.33
C ILE A 53 -9.26 8.65 -2.10
N GLU A 54 -10.03 8.97 -3.14
CA GLU A 54 -11.29 9.67 -3.02
C GLU A 54 -12.41 8.62 -2.93
N GLN A 55 -13.02 8.50 -1.75
CA GLN A 55 -13.98 7.44 -1.45
C GLN A 55 -15.32 7.67 -2.16
N GLN A 56 -15.87 6.63 -2.79
CA GLN A 56 -17.23 6.61 -3.35
C GLN A 56 -18.13 5.56 -2.68
N ALA A 57 -17.55 4.76 -1.79
CA ALA A 57 -18.22 3.78 -0.94
C ALA A 57 -17.65 3.86 0.49
N LEU A 58 -18.25 3.12 1.44
CA LEU A 58 -17.77 3.07 2.83
C LEU A 58 -16.31 2.60 2.89
N LEU A 59 -15.44 3.42 3.50
CA LEU A 59 -14.01 3.13 3.66
C LEU A 59 -13.76 1.76 4.29
N SER A 60 -14.51 1.41 5.33
CA SER A 60 -14.40 0.12 6.01
C SER A 60 -14.67 -1.07 5.08
N LYS A 61 -15.62 -0.94 4.14
CA LYS A 61 -15.93 -1.97 3.14
C LYS A 61 -14.87 -2.07 2.05
N ILE A 62 -14.33 -0.93 1.63
CA ILE A 62 -13.20 -0.87 0.67
C ILE A 62 -11.99 -1.59 1.27
N VAL A 63 -11.55 -1.18 2.46
CA VAL A 63 -10.38 -1.76 3.14
C VAL A 63 -10.60 -3.23 3.50
N GLN A 64 -11.81 -3.61 3.96
CA GLN A 64 -12.17 -5.00 4.21
C GLN A 64 -12.02 -5.84 2.94
N SER A 65 -12.50 -5.34 1.79
CA SER A 65 -12.41 -6.03 0.50
C SER A 65 -10.96 -6.28 0.10
N TRP A 66 -10.11 -5.24 0.16
CA TRP A 66 -8.68 -5.37 -0.16
C TRP A 66 -7.99 -6.39 0.74
N LYS A 67 -8.15 -6.25 2.06
CA LYS A 67 -7.50 -7.13 3.06
C LYS A 67 -7.97 -8.57 2.94
N SER A 68 -9.27 -8.79 2.71
CA SER A 68 -9.82 -10.14 2.64
C SER A 68 -9.40 -10.87 1.37
N TYR A 69 -9.35 -10.19 0.23
CA TYR A 69 -8.94 -10.81 -1.03
C TYR A 69 -7.44 -11.14 -1.01
N THR A 70 -6.60 -10.14 -0.75
CA THR A 70 -5.14 -10.31 -0.74
C THR A 70 -4.65 -11.22 0.37
N GLY A 71 -5.24 -11.13 1.57
CA GLY A 71 -4.87 -11.98 2.70
C GLY A 71 -5.21 -13.45 2.50
N ARG A 72 -6.37 -13.77 1.90
CA ARG A 72 -6.73 -15.16 1.56
C ARG A 72 -5.78 -15.74 0.52
N TRP A 73 -5.47 -14.97 -0.52
CA TRP A 73 -4.54 -15.41 -1.56
C TRP A 73 -3.14 -15.64 -0.99
N ALA A 74 -2.64 -14.71 -0.16
CA ALA A 74 -1.31 -14.83 0.44
C ALA A 74 -1.17 -16.08 1.32
N LEU A 75 -2.18 -16.38 2.15
CA LEU A 75 -2.17 -17.58 2.98
C LEU A 75 -2.25 -18.87 2.14
N ALA A 76 -3.05 -18.88 1.06
CA ALA A 76 -3.18 -20.04 0.19
C ALA A 76 -1.89 -20.37 -0.60
N HIS A 77 -1.07 -19.37 -0.90
CA HIS A 77 0.17 -19.52 -1.69
C HIS A 77 1.44 -19.37 -0.84
N ALA A 78 1.33 -19.28 0.49
CA ALA A 78 2.46 -19.00 1.37
C ALA A 78 3.59 -20.04 1.23
N ALA A 79 3.24 -21.33 1.18
CA ALA A 79 4.20 -22.42 1.04
C ALA A 79 4.90 -22.39 -0.33
N GLU A 80 4.15 -22.20 -1.42
CA GLU A 80 4.68 -22.09 -2.79
C GLU A 80 5.67 -20.94 -2.93
N LEU A 81 5.38 -19.81 -2.29
CA LEU A 81 6.18 -18.59 -2.39
C LEU A 81 7.30 -18.51 -1.34
N GLY A 82 7.43 -19.50 -0.45
CA GLY A 82 8.40 -19.47 0.65
C GLY A 82 8.16 -18.33 1.65
N ILE A 83 6.90 -17.90 1.81
CA ILE A 83 6.53 -16.77 2.66
C ILE A 83 6.09 -17.27 4.04
N SER A 84 6.78 -16.83 5.09
CA SER A 84 6.35 -17.07 6.46
C SER A 84 5.44 -15.93 6.95
N VAL A 85 4.18 -16.27 7.24
CA VAL A 85 3.21 -15.35 7.82
C VAL A 85 3.09 -15.67 9.32
N PRO A 86 3.46 -14.74 10.22
CA PRO A 86 3.32 -14.96 11.64
C PRO A 86 1.84 -14.99 12.05
N GLY A 87 1.40 -16.11 12.60
CA GLY A 87 0.03 -16.31 13.09
C GLY A 87 -0.99 -16.69 12.00
N LYS A 88 -2.29 -16.53 12.31
CA LYS A 88 -3.40 -17.00 11.45
C LYS A 88 -3.90 -15.96 10.43
N ARG A 89 -3.39 -14.72 10.47
CA ARG A 89 -3.89 -13.60 9.65
C ARG A 89 -2.73 -12.90 8.96
N PHE A 90 -2.88 -12.65 7.66
CA PHE A 90 -1.89 -11.92 6.87
C PHE A 90 -1.81 -10.44 7.22
N TRP A 91 -2.96 -9.77 7.27
CA TRP A 91 -3.04 -8.36 7.65
C TRP A 91 -3.30 -8.17 9.14
N MET A 92 -2.76 -7.10 9.71
CA MET A 92 -3.18 -6.60 11.03
C MET A 92 -4.69 -6.32 11.03
N ARG A 93 -5.36 -6.43 12.19
CA ARG A 93 -6.82 -6.29 12.27
C ARG A 93 -7.30 -4.91 11.80
N ASP A 94 -6.66 -3.86 12.30
CA ASP A 94 -7.07 -2.48 12.06
C ASP A 94 -6.34 -1.86 10.86
N TYR A 95 -6.72 -0.65 10.50
CA TYR A 95 -6.04 0.19 9.51
C TYR A 95 -5.93 1.61 10.08
N TRP A 96 -5.01 2.40 9.55
CA TRP A 96 -4.85 3.80 9.93
C TRP A 96 -5.34 4.68 8.79
N ASP A 97 -6.30 5.56 9.08
CA ASP A 97 -6.82 6.53 8.12
C ASP A 97 -6.69 7.96 8.63
N ARG A 98 -6.66 8.90 7.67
CA ARG A 98 -6.63 10.34 7.92
C ARG A 98 -7.39 11.05 6.82
N TYR A 99 -8.34 11.89 7.20
CA TYR A 99 -9.10 12.71 6.26
C TYR A 99 -8.26 13.87 5.69
N ILE A 100 -8.34 14.07 4.37
CA ILE A 100 -7.68 15.18 3.67
C ILE A 100 -8.54 16.43 3.76
N ARG A 101 -7.94 17.55 4.16
CA ARG A 101 -8.69 18.76 4.57
C ARG A 101 -8.76 19.83 3.49
N ASP A 102 -7.74 19.88 2.66
CA ASP A 102 -7.56 20.90 1.62
C ASP A 102 -6.54 20.40 0.57
N GLN A 103 -6.36 21.19 -0.48
CA GLN A 103 -5.46 20.89 -1.58
C GLN A 103 -3.98 20.82 -1.16
N HIS A 104 -3.56 21.63 -0.18
CA HIS A 104 -2.19 21.62 0.31
C HIS A 104 -1.90 20.31 1.04
N HIS A 105 -2.80 19.88 1.93
CA HIS A 105 -2.73 18.60 2.61
C HIS A 105 -2.77 17.43 1.61
N LEU A 106 -3.59 17.52 0.55
CA LEU A 106 -3.63 16.52 -0.51
C LEU A 106 -2.26 16.34 -1.17
N ASN A 107 -1.65 17.44 -1.61
CA ASN A 107 -0.35 17.44 -2.26
C ASN A 107 0.76 16.92 -1.32
N ALA A 108 0.73 17.31 -0.05
CA ALA A 108 1.66 16.85 0.96
C ALA A 108 1.56 15.33 1.19
N VAL A 109 0.35 14.77 1.25
CA VAL A 109 0.14 13.32 1.41
C VAL A 109 0.55 12.55 0.17
N ILE A 110 0.28 13.05 -1.04
CA ILE A 110 0.78 12.44 -2.28
C ILE A 110 2.32 12.35 -2.25
N ALA A 111 2.99 13.47 -1.97
CA ALA A 111 4.44 13.52 -1.89
C ALA A 111 5.00 12.60 -0.79
N TYR A 112 4.33 12.53 0.37
CA TYR A 112 4.69 11.60 1.42
C TYR A 112 4.64 10.14 0.93
N ILE A 113 3.50 9.71 0.36
CA ILE A 113 3.31 8.34 -0.13
C ILE A 113 4.39 7.96 -1.15
N HIS A 114 4.72 8.87 -2.07
CA HIS A 114 5.73 8.63 -3.10
C HIS A 114 7.16 8.60 -2.56
N LYS A 115 7.47 9.40 -1.53
CA LYS A 115 8.80 9.43 -0.90
C LYS A 115 9.06 8.27 0.07
N ASN A 116 8.05 7.50 0.47
CA ASN A 116 8.22 6.41 1.45
C ASN A 116 9.27 5.36 1.05
N PRO A 117 9.29 4.84 -0.20
CA PRO A 117 10.36 3.93 -0.63
C PRO A 117 11.76 4.50 -0.49
N VAL A 118 11.94 5.78 -0.81
CA VAL A 118 13.23 6.48 -0.69
C VAL A 118 13.62 6.63 0.78
N LYS A 119 12.68 7.06 1.62
CA LYS A 119 12.87 7.20 3.07
C LYS A 119 13.25 5.87 3.73
N ALA A 120 12.70 4.76 3.24
CA ALA A 120 13.00 3.41 3.70
C ALA A 120 14.28 2.80 3.06
N GLY A 121 14.99 3.55 2.21
CA GLY A 121 16.23 3.09 1.56
C GLY A 121 16.01 2.01 0.49
N LEU A 122 14.79 1.87 -0.04
CA LEU A 122 14.45 0.85 -1.05
C LEU A 122 14.82 1.28 -2.48
N CYS A 123 14.91 2.58 -2.74
CA CYS A 123 15.37 3.16 -4.01
C CYS A 123 15.98 4.54 -3.79
N LYS A 124 16.70 5.06 -4.79
CA LYS A 124 17.30 6.41 -4.71
C LYS A 124 16.31 7.49 -5.14
N ASN A 125 15.44 7.16 -6.09
CA ASN A 125 14.41 8.04 -6.62
C ASN A 125 13.02 7.39 -6.49
N GLN A 126 12.01 8.15 -6.07
CA GLN A 126 10.63 7.68 -5.92
C GLN A 126 10.06 7.04 -7.20
N HIS A 127 10.50 7.48 -8.39
CA HIS A 127 10.05 6.95 -9.67
C HIS A 127 10.67 5.58 -10.01
N GLU A 128 11.71 5.13 -9.29
CA GLU A 128 12.35 3.82 -9.47
C GLU A 128 11.60 2.70 -8.73
N TRP A 129 10.77 3.04 -7.72
CA TRP A 129 10.06 2.01 -6.96
C TRP A 129 8.92 1.42 -7.81
N MET A 130 9.10 0.16 -8.19
CA MET A 130 8.18 -0.55 -9.10
C MET A 130 6.73 -0.57 -8.59
N TRP A 131 6.56 -0.65 -7.27
CA TRP A 131 5.26 -0.79 -6.62
C TRP A 131 4.77 0.54 -6.02
N SER A 132 4.84 1.63 -6.79
CA SER A 132 4.25 2.91 -6.42
C SER A 132 3.62 3.63 -7.61
N SER A 133 2.59 4.43 -7.34
CA SER A 133 2.03 5.33 -8.35
C SER A 133 2.96 6.46 -8.78
N ALA A 134 4.05 6.72 -8.03
CA ALA A 134 5.07 7.69 -8.40
C ALA A 134 5.62 7.42 -9.80
N ARG A 135 5.79 6.15 -10.17
CA ARG A 135 6.31 5.74 -11.49
C ARG A 135 5.45 6.19 -12.67
N TYR A 136 4.14 6.35 -12.46
CA TYR A 136 3.19 6.72 -13.52
C TYR A 136 2.91 8.23 -13.58
N ARG A 137 3.29 8.97 -12.53
CA ARG A 137 3.30 10.43 -12.56
C ARG A 137 4.65 10.90 -13.05
N GLN A 138 4.79 11.04 -14.37
CA GLN A 138 5.76 11.99 -14.90
C GLN A 138 5.18 13.40 -14.72
N GLU A 139 6.05 14.30 -14.26
CA GLU A 139 5.84 15.70 -13.90
C GLU A 139 4.72 16.39 -14.68
N MET A 140 3.60 16.69 -14.00
CA MET A 140 2.87 17.92 -14.27
C MET A 140 3.62 19.01 -13.51
N ALA A 141 4.74 19.47 -14.08
CA ALA A 141 5.43 20.68 -13.71
C ALA A 141 5.11 21.76 -14.74
#